data_AF-A0A353DN97-F1
#
_entry.id   AF-A0A353DN97-F1
#
_cell.length_a   1.000
_cell.length_b   1.000
_cell.length_c   1.000
_cell.angle_alpha   90.00
_cell.angle_beta   90.00
_cell.angle_gamma   90.00
#
_symmetry.space_group_name_H-M   'P 1'
#
loop_
_entity.id
_entity.type
_entity.pdbx_description
1 polymer ?
#
loop_
_entity_poly.entity_id
_entity_poly.type
_entity_poly.pdbx_seq_one_letter_code
_entity_poly.pdbx_strand_id
1 'polypeptide(L)'
;MATVRVMYWKEIPIQVQAEDDTKAVSIPLDDRFQQAADAISMMDGSAGTDEYLSGWQWSKKKEVDDALETAALREADRINRNMPEDFVKRIRNMYNEGTRNPSAGAIDHWMDL
;
A
#
# COMPACT_ATOMS: atom_id res chain seq x y z
N MET A 1 -12.18 1.60 19.93
CA MET A 1 -10.86 1.92 19.35
C MET A 1 -10.47 0.77 18.46
N ALA A 2 -9.98 1.07 17.27
CA ALA A 2 -9.47 0.09 16.34
C ALA A 2 -8.00 0.40 16.06
N THR A 3 -7.24 -0.61 15.63
CA THR A 3 -5.92 -0.39 15.07
C THR A 3 -5.96 -0.62 13.57
N VAL A 4 -5.39 0.30 12.81
CA VAL A 4 -5.34 0.25 11.34
C VAL A 4 -3.91 -0.01 10.89
N ARG A 5 -3.74 -0.87 9.90
CA ARG A 5 -2.49 -1.10 9.18
C ARG A 5 -2.76 -1.27 7.69
N VAL A 6 -1.75 -1.02 6.88
CA VAL A 6 -1.83 -1.13 5.42
C VAL A 6 -0.87 -2.22 4.97
N MET A 7 -1.34 -3.11 4.11
CA MET A 7 -0.49 -4.09 3.42
C MET A 7 0.09 -3.43 2.19
N TYR A 8 1.38 -3.61 1.98
CA TYR A 8 2.08 -3.18 0.79
C TYR A 8 2.68 -4.37 0.07
N TRP A 9 2.76 -4.25 -1.25
CA TRP A 9 3.76 -4.94 -2.03
C TRP A 9 4.88 -3.92 -2.33
N LYS A 10 6.05 -4.13 -1.72
CA LYS A 10 7.16 -3.17 -1.69
C LYS A 10 6.66 -1.80 -1.21
N GLU A 11 6.75 -0.75 -2.02
CA GLU A 11 6.23 0.57 -1.69
C GLU A 11 4.74 0.79 -2.07
N ILE A 12 4.10 -0.14 -2.77
CA ILE A 12 2.75 0.04 -3.32
C ILE A 12 1.72 -0.48 -2.33
N PRO A 13 0.80 0.35 -1.81
CA PRO A 13 -0.23 -0.12 -0.89
C PRO A 13 -1.26 -0.97 -1.66
N ILE A 14 -1.78 -2.04 -1.05
CA ILE A 14 -2.70 -3.00 -1.69
C ILE A 14 -4.02 -3.12 -0.94
N GLN A 15 -4.00 -3.13 0.38
CA GLN A 15 -5.21 -3.23 1.19
C GLN A 15 -5.01 -2.56 2.55
N VAL A 16 -6.11 -2.09 3.12
CA VAL A 16 -6.17 -1.60 4.50
C VAL A 16 -6.79 -2.68 5.36
N GLN A 17 -6.25 -2.89 6.55
CA GLN A 17 -6.88 -3.70 7.57
C GLN A 17 -7.10 -2.87 8.83
N ALA A 18 -8.30 -2.94 9.38
CA ALA A 18 -8.59 -2.54 10.74
C ALA A 18 -8.82 -3.79 11.60
N GLU A 19 -8.37 -3.76 12.85
CA GLU A 19 -8.64 -4.80 13.84
C GLU A 19 -8.99 -4.18 15.21
N ASP A 20 -9.89 -4.85 15.93
CA ASP A 20 -10.15 -4.66 17.36
C ASP A 20 -9.75 -5.94 18.12
N ASP A 21 -10.01 -6.00 19.43
CA ASP A 21 -9.65 -7.15 20.26
C ASP A 21 -10.32 -8.48 19.83
N THR A 22 -11.37 -8.42 19.01
CA THR A 22 -12.23 -9.56 18.68
C THR A 22 -12.23 -9.93 17.20
N LYS A 23 -12.08 -8.96 16.30
CA LYS A 23 -12.19 -9.17 14.84
C LYS A 23 -11.29 -8.23 14.03
N ALA A 24 -11.03 -8.64 12.79
CA ALA A 24 -10.36 -7.82 11.79
C ALA A 24 -11.21 -7.72 10.50
N VAL A 25 -11.15 -6.56 9.85
CA VAL A 25 -11.74 -6.29 8.53
C VAL A 25 -10.64 -5.80 7.61
N SER A 26 -10.58 -6.39 6.41
CA SER A 26 -9.70 -5.95 5.33
C SER A 26 -10.52 -5.35 4.19
N ILE A 27 -10.10 -4.19 3.70
CA ILE A 27 -10.67 -3.50 2.54
C ILE A 27 -9.57 -3.40 1.46
N PRO A 28 -9.74 -4.03 0.29
CA PRO A 28 -8.82 -3.86 -0.82
C PRO A 28 -8.88 -2.41 -1.34
N LEU A 29 -7.74 -1.91 -1.81
CA LEU A 29 -7.68 -0.64 -2.55
C LEU A 29 -8.14 -0.85 -3.99
N ASP A 30 -8.27 0.25 -4.74
CA ASP A 30 -8.68 0.19 -6.14
C ASP A 30 -7.75 -0.68 -7.00
N ASP A 31 -8.29 -1.29 -8.05
CA ASP A 31 -7.54 -2.23 -8.91
C ASP A 31 -6.24 -1.65 -9.48
N ARG A 32 -6.15 -0.32 -9.62
CA ARG A 32 -4.93 0.39 -10.08
C ARG A 32 -3.70 0.08 -9.23
N PHE A 33 -3.88 -0.24 -7.95
CA PHE A 33 -2.79 -0.57 -7.03
C PHE A 33 -2.24 -1.97 -7.28
N GLN A 34 -3.11 -2.97 -7.47
CA GLN A 34 -2.68 -4.31 -7.84
C GLN A 34 -2.03 -4.32 -9.22
N GLN A 35 -2.63 -3.63 -10.19
CA GLN A 35 -2.06 -3.45 -11.54
C GLN A 35 -0.68 -2.77 -11.49
N ALA A 36 -0.48 -1.82 -10.57
CA ALA A 36 0.81 -1.19 -10.35
C ALA A 36 1.86 -2.17 -9.79
N ALA A 37 1.50 -2.99 -8.80
CA ALA A 37 2.39 -4.02 -8.27
C ALA A 37 2.83 -4.99 -9.36
N ASP A 38 1.88 -5.48 -10.17
CA ASP A 38 2.16 -6.37 -11.28
C ASP A 38 3.08 -5.69 -12.30
N ALA A 39 2.77 -4.45 -12.71
CA ALA A 39 3.54 -3.69 -13.68
C ALA A 39 4.97 -3.37 -13.21
N ILE A 40 5.17 -3.10 -11.92
CA ILE A 40 6.48 -2.83 -11.33
C ILE A 40 7.27 -4.12 -11.11
N SER A 41 6.61 -5.23 -10.77
CA SER A 41 7.26 -6.55 -10.64
C SER A 41 7.83 -7.06 -11.96
N MET A 42 7.12 -6.85 -13.06
CA MET A 42 7.61 -7.18 -14.40
C MET A 42 8.78 -6.29 -14.80
N MET A 43 8.77 -5.02 -14.40
CA MET A 43 9.83 -4.07 -14.72
C MET A 43 11.12 -4.36 -13.94
N ASP A 44 11.02 -4.60 -12.62
CA ASP A 44 12.20 -4.82 -11.78
C ASP A 44 12.72 -6.26 -11.78
N GLY A 45 12.05 -7.14 -12.54
CA GLY A 45 12.42 -8.54 -12.70
C GLY A 45 11.98 -9.46 -11.56
N SER A 46 11.21 -8.96 -10.59
CA SER A 46 10.70 -9.81 -9.49
C SER A 46 9.50 -10.67 -9.88
N ALA A 47 8.84 -10.40 -11.00
CA ALA A 47 7.70 -11.20 -11.46
C ALA A 47 8.07 -12.69 -11.61
N GLY A 48 7.33 -13.56 -10.91
CA GLY A 48 7.53 -15.00 -10.97
C GLY A 48 8.75 -15.52 -10.19
N THR A 49 9.39 -14.68 -9.37
CA THR A 49 10.53 -15.03 -8.53
C THR A 49 10.18 -14.92 -7.03
N ASP A 50 11.08 -15.39 -6.17
CA ASP A 50 10.91 -15.29 -4.70
C ASP A 50 10.90 -13.82 -4.21
N GLU A 51 11.49 -12.90 -4.98
CA GLU A 51 11.46 -11.47 -4.71
C GLU A 51 10.04 -10.90 -4.76
N TYR A 52 9.13 -11.48 -5.56
CA TYR A 52 7.73 -11.06 -5.56
C TYR A 52 7.04 -11.43 -4.24
N LEU A 53 7.28 -12.65 -3.75
CA LEU A 53 6.68 -13.17 -2.53
C LEU A 53 7.27 -12.53 -1.27
N SER A 54 8.55 -12.16 -1.30
CA SER A 54 9.19 -11.44 -0.19
C SER A 54 8.89 -9.94 -0.17
N GLY A 55 8.25 -9.39 -1.21
CA GLY A 55 7.86 -7.99 -1.28
C GLY A 55 6.70 -7.59 -0.36
N TRP A 56 5.97 -8.54 0.23
CA TRP A 56 4.80 -8.24 1.05
C TRP A 56 5.18 -7.78 2.46
N GLN A 57 4.71 -6.60 2.85
CA GLN A 57 5.00 -6.04 4.17
C GLN A 57 3.82 -5.22 4.71
N TRP A 58 3.49 -5.44 5.99
CA TRP A 58 2.54 -4.61 6.73
C TRP A 58 3.21 -3.32 7.25
N SER A 59 2.45 -2.21 7.24
CA SER A 59 2.82 -1.01 8.00
C SER A 59 2.76 -1.26 9.51
N LYS A 60 3.29 -0.28 10.26
CA LYS A 60 3.00 -0.18 11.69
C LYS A 60 1.49 0.01 11.90
N LYS A 61 0.98 -0.60 12.96
CA LYS A 61 -0.38 -0.37 13.43
C LYS A 61 -0.51 1.05 13.96
N LYS A 62 -1.61 1.72 13.62
CA LYS A 62 -2.00 3.03 14.09
C LYS A 62 -3.34 2.93 14.80
N GLU A 63 -3.40 3.33 16.05
CA GLU A 63 -4.64 3.39 16.80
C GLU A 63 -5.53 4.54 16.31
N VAL A 64 -6.82 4.27 16.21
CA VAL A 64 -7.84 5.25 15.82
C VAL A 64 -9.10 5.09 16.69
N ASP A 65 -9.78 6.21 16.92
CA ASP A 65 -11.00 6.26 17.73
C ASP A 65 -12.25 5.78 16.98
N ASP A 66 -12.13 5.58 15.66
CA ASP A 66 -13.22 5.10 14.82
C ASP A 66 -13.62 3.64 15.15
N ALA A 67 -14.86 3.30 14.81
CA ALA A 67 -15.30 1.90 14.75
C ALA A 67 -14.56 1.14 13.64
N LEU A 68 -14.36 -0.16 13.82
CA LEU A 68 -13.57 -1.02 12.93
C LEU A 68 -13.81 -0.82 11.42
N GLU A 69 -15.07 -0.91 10.99
CA GLU A 69 -15.45 -0.83 9.57
C GLU A 69 -15.24 0.59 9.03
N THR A 70 -15.63 1.60 9.81
CA THR A 70 -15.41 3.02 9.48
C THR A 70 -13.92 3.33 9.36
N ALA A 71 -13.09 2.80 10.26
CA ALA A 71 -11.65 2.99 10.26
C ALA A 71 -11.00 2.43 8.98
N ALA A 72 -11.35 1.20 8.60
CA ALA A 72 -10.82 0.56 7.40
C ALA A 72 -11.26 1.28 6.12
N LEU A 73 -12.56 1.60 6.00
CA LEU A 73 -13.11 2.30 4.83
C LEU A 73 -12.53 3.70 4.68
N ARG A 74 -12.45 4.48 5.77
CA ARG A 74 -11.93 5.84 5.75
C ARG A 74 -10.48 5.89 5.28
N GLU A 75 -9.65 4.97 5.75
CA GLU A 75 -8.24 4.92 5.35
C GLU A 75 -8.06 4.40 3.92
N ALA A 76 -8.87 3.43 3.48
CA ALA A 76 -8.87 2.97 2.08
C ALA A 76 -9.28 4.12 1.13
N ASP A 77 -10.35 4.85 1.45
CA ASP A 77 -10.80 6.02 0.69
C ASP A 77 -9.74 7.11 0.64
N ARG A 78 -9.03 7.37 1.74
CA ARG A 78 -7.92 8.35 1.78
C ARG A 78 -6.83 7.98 0.79
N ILE A 79 -6.38 6.72 0.80
CA ILE A 79 -5.32 6.24 -0.08
C ILE A 79 -5.78 6.28 -1.54
N ASN A 80 -6.97 5.77 -1.82
CA ASN A 80 -7.55 5.75 -3.17
C ASN A 80 -7.67 7.16 -3.76
N ARG A 81 -8.09 8.16 -2.97
CA ARG A 81 -8.28 9.54 -3.44
C ARG A 81 -6.98 10.33 -3.56
N ASN A 82 -6.04 10.14 -2.63
CA ASN A 82 -4.87 11.01 -2.52
C ASN A 82 -3.63 10.47 -3.24
N MET A 83 -3.56 9.16 -3.51
CA MET A 83 -2.41 8.62 -4.26
C MET A 83 -2.43 9.17 -5.69
N PRO A 84 -1.35 9.85 -6.15
CA PRO A 84 -1.33 10.47 -7.47
C PRO A 84 -1.62 9.49 -8.60
N GLU A 85 -2.32 9.93 -9.63
CA GLU A 85 -2.61 9.11 -10.83
C GLU A 85 -1.34 8.63 -11.53
N ASP A 86 -0.27 9.41 -11.46
CA ASP A 86 1.01 9.12 -12.12
C ASP A 86 2.02 8.36 -11.23
N PHE A 87 1.60 7.85 -10.06
CA PHE A 87 2.51 7.20 -9.09
C PHE A 87 3.34 6.05 -9.69
N VAL A 88 2.75 5.24 -10.58
CA VAL A 88 3.48 4.17 -11.29
C VAL A 88 4.63 4.74 -12.11
N LYS A 89 4.40 5.83 -12.84
CA LYS A 89 5.43 6.51 -13.63
C LYS A 89 6.54 7.04 -12.72
N ARG A 90 6.19 7.61 -11.57
CA ARG A 90 7.17 8.08 -10.58
C ARG A 90 8.05 6.95 -10.04
N ILE A 91 7.46 5.80 -9.70
CA ILE A 91 8.22 4.60 -9.26
C ILE A 91 9.18 4.13 -10.36
N ARG A 92 8.71 4.07 -11.62
CA ARG A 92 9.56 3.70 -12.76
C ARG A 92 10.75 4.64 -12.93
N ASN A 93 10.53 5.96 -12.80
CA ASN A 93 11.61 6.94 -12.87
C ASN A 93 12.63 6.71 -11.75
N MET A 94 12.17 6.54 -10.50
CA MET A 94 13.07 6.25 -9.37
C MET A 94 13.87 4.94 -9.57
N TYR A 95 13.28 3.93 -10.19
CA TYR A 95 14.00 2.69 -10.53
C TYR A 95 15.13 2.96 -11.55
N ASN A 96 14.82 3.67 -12.64
CA ASN A 96 15.80 4.01 -13.67
C ASN A 96 16.94 4.91 -13.15
N GLU A 97 16.62 5.79 -12.19
CA GLU A 97 17.58 6.69 -11.54
C GLU A 97 18.37 6.01 -10.40
N GLY A 98 18.01 4.78 -10.00
CA GLY A 98 18.61 4.08 -8.88
C GLY A 98 18.25 4.66 -7.51
N THR A 99 17.20 5.47 -7.42
CA THR A 99 16.75 6.16 -6.19
C THR A 99 15.54 5.49 -5.53
N ARG A 100 15.01 4.42 -6.12
CA ARG A 100 13.84 3.68 -5.62
C ARG A 100 14.09 3.09 -4.22
N ASN A 101 13.13 3.29 -3.32
CA ASN A 101 13.07 2.61 -2.03
C ASN A 101 11.88 1.63 -2.00
N PRO A 102 12.09 0.32 -2.19
CA PRO A 102 11.02 -0.68 -2.28
C PRO A 102 10.54 -1.16 -0.90
N SER A 103 10.32 -0.22 0.03
CA SER A 103 9.85 -0.53 1.40
C SER A 103 8.43 -0.03 1.62
N ALA A 104 7.67 -0.73 2.47
CA ALA A 104 6.32 -0.32 2.85
C ALA A 104 6.30 1.13 3.37
N GLY A 105 5.39 1.93 2.81
CA GLY A 105 5.21 3.33 3.17
C GLY A 105 6.22 4.32 2.59
N ALA A 106 7.18 3.87 1.75
CA ALA A 106 8.20 4.76 1.18
C ALA A 106 7.62 5.91 0.32
N ILE A 107 6.44 5.70 -0.27
CA ILE A 107 5.73 6.69 -1.09
C ILE A 107 4.52 7.31 -0.40
N ASP A 108 4.31 7.06 0.90
CA ASP A 108 3.11 7.54 1.60
C ASP A 108 3.00 9.07 1.59
N HIS A 109 4.16 9.75 1.62
CA HIS A 109 4.27 11.21 1.54
C HIS A 109 3.70 11.81 0.24
N TRP A 110 3.45 11.01 -0.81
CA TRP A 110 2.75 11.48 -2.01
C TRP A 110 1.25 11.72 -1.79
N MET A 111 0.71 11.22 -0.68
CA MET A 111 -0.70 11.39 -0.29
C MET A 111 -0.91 12.53 0.71
N ASP A 112 0.17 13.15 1.18
CA ASP A 112 0.14 14.30 2.08
C ASP A 112 -0.01 15.58 1.24
N LEU A 113 -1.25 16.07 1.12
CA LEU A 113 -1.59 17.37 0.54
C LEU A 113 -1.88 18.38 1.64
#